data_AF-A0A417CYD1-F1
#
_entry.id   AF-A0A417CYD1-F1
#
_cell.length_a   1.000
_cell.length_b   1.000
_cell.length_c   1.000
_cell.angle_alpha   90.00
_cell.angle_beta   90.00
_cell.angle_gamma   90.00
#
_symmetry.space_group_name_H-M   'P 1'
#
loop_
_entity.id
_entity.type
_entity.pdbx_description
1 polymer ?
#
loop_
_entity_poly.entity_id
_entity_poly.type
_entity_poly.pdbx_seq_one_letter_code
_entity_poly.pdbx_strand_id
1 'polypeptide(L)'
;MKFSDIDFSAISRIMDSMSDEEKDKLNDMAQNMMSDMQKPQESEEEEIDDFYAFLGIKEEDYQDLPGGVLDALEAACDLEQFYSEDPEADFSASILFYCKALLQMLRNYHYPIYKNVLELDGFTNPATTTIQQYFLPLMQTETIHTLVDQNFGTPQGWVCHKNLLQQASILLSRAEYDFIRYEDLQSFKNLLIKEKGLLQIKELI
;
A
#
# COMPACT_ATOMS: atom_id res chain seq x y z
N MET A 1 -21.60 6.99 -30.49
CA MET A 1 -21.58 7.73 -31.77
C MET A 1 -20.30 7.35 -32.49
N LYS A 2 -20.37 6.93 -33.75
CA LYS A 2 -19.18 6.56 -34.53
C LYS A 2 -18.66 7.83 -35.25
N PHE A 3 -17.34 7.97 -35.37
CA PHE A 3 -16.68 9.10 -36.06
C PHE A 3 -17.15 9.31 -37.52
N SER A 4 -17.75 8.28 -38.12
CA SER A 4 -18.35 8.30 -39.45
C SER A 4 -19.63 9.15 -39.57
N ASP A 5 -20.24 9.54 -38.45
CA ASP A 5 -21.53 10.23 -38.43
C ASP A 5 -21.38 11.77 -38.32
N ILE A 6 -20.13 12.27 -38.35
CA ILE A 6 -19.83 13.71 -38.31
C ILE A 6 -19.81 14.24 -39.74
N ASP A 7 -20.78 15.09 -40.09
CA ASP A 7 -20.86 15.76 -41.40
C ASP A 7 -19.87 16.93 -41.47
N PHE A 8 -18.63 16.63 -41.85
CA PHE A 8 -17.57 17.63 -42.05
C PHE A 8 -17.88 18.64 -43.17
N SER A 9 -18.91 18.40 -44.00
CA SER A 9 -19.32 19.36 -45.03
C SER A 9 -19.96 20.63 -44.45
N ALA A 10 -20.53 20.55 -43.23
CA ALA A 10 -21.05 21.70 -42.51
C ALA A 10 -19.91 22.59 -41.98
N ILE A 11 -18.81 21.99 -41.52
CA ILE A 11 -17.61 22.70 -41.06
C ILE A 11 -16.92 23.41 -42.23
N SER A 12 -16.86 22.76 -43.40
CA SER A 12 -16.30 23.37 -44.63
C SER A 12 -17.08 24.60 -45.08
N ARG A 13 -18.41 24.58 -45.04
CA ARG A 13 -19.23 25.75 -45.43
C ARG A 13 -19.09 26.92 -44.46
N ILE A 14 -18.96 26.63 -43.17
CA ILE A 14 -18.71 27.66 -42.15
C ILE A 14 -17.33 28.28 -42.38
N MET A 15 -16.30 27.46 -42.60
CA MET A 15 -14.95 27.92 -42.93
C MET A 15 -14.95 28.78 -44.21
N ASP A 16 -15.64 28.37 -45.26
CA ASP A 16 -15.72 29.13 -46.52
C ASP A 16 -16.45 30.49 -46.38
N SER A 17 -17.35 30.62 -45.39
CA SER A 17 -18.07 31.87 -45.11
C SER A 17 -17.34 32.86 -44.20
N MET A 18 -16.18 32.46 -43.64
CA MET A 18 -15.36 33.31 -42.77
C MET A 18 -14.40 34.17 -43.59
N SER A 19 -14.15 35.39 -43.11
CA SER A 19 -13.16 36.27 -43.72
C SER A 19 -11.74 35.71 -43.55
N ASP A 20 -10.82 36.10 -44.43
CA ASP A 20 -9.43 35.62 -44.39
C ASP A 20 -8.77 35.94 -43.03
N GLU A 21 -9.10 37.08 -42.41
CA GLU A 21 -8.63 37.45 -41.07
C GLU A 21 -9.13 36.52 -39.95
N GLU A 22 -10.34 35.98 -40.07
CA GLU A 22 -10.92 35.07 -39.08
C GLU A 22 -10.38 33.64 -39.26
N LYS A 23 -10.09 33.24 -40.50
CA LYS A 23 -9.39 31.99 -40.80
C LYS A 23 -7.96 32.00 -40.26
N ASP A 24 -7.26 33.12 -40.42
CA ASP A 24 -5.90 33.29 -39.89
C ASP A 24 -5.90 33.23 -38.35
N LYS A 25 -6.85 33.89 -37.68
CA LYS A 25 -7.00 33.79 -36.20
C LYS A 25 -7.31 32.37 -35.71
N LEU A 26 -8.14 31.63 -36.44
CA LEU A 26 -8.44 30.23 -36.10
C LEU A 26 -7.23 29.32 -36.30
N ASN A 27 -6.47 29.53 -37.38
CA ASN A 27 -5.23 28.80 -37.63
C ASN A 27 -4.18 29.11 -36.56
N ASP A 28 -4.02 30.37 -36.16
CA ASP A 28 -3.12 30.76 -35.07
C ASP A 28 -3.55 30.14 -33.74
N MET A 29 -4.85 30.13 -33.44
CA MET A 29 -5.38 29.52 -32.21
C MET A 29 -5.20 27.99 -32.21
N ALA A 30 -5.39 27.32 -33.35
CA ALA A 30 -5.15 25.89 -33.50
C ALA A 30 -3.67 25.52 -33.44
N GLN A 31 -2.78 26.33 -34.02
CA GLN A 31 -1.34 26.16 -33.92
C GLN A 31 -0.85 26.39 -32.50
N ASN A 32 -1.37 27.40 -31.80
CA ASN A 32 -1.04 27.65 -30.39
C ASN A 32 -1.49 26.48 -29.52
N MET A 33 -2.72 25.96 -29.69
CA MET A 33 -3.18 24.78 -28.97
C MET A 33 -2.35 23.51 -29.27
N MET A 34 -1.95 23.28 -30.52
CA MET A 34 -1.06 22.17 -30.87
C MET A 34 0.35 22.35 -30.30
N SER A 35 0.85 23.59 -30.25
CA SER A 35 2.13 23.90 -29.62
C SER A 35 2.09 23.72 -28.11
N ASP A 36 0.96 24.03 -27.46
CA ASP A 36 0.73 23.81 -26.04
C ASP A 36 0.51 22.32 -25.70
N MET A 37 -0.04 21.52 -26.63
CA MET A 37 -0.11 20.05 -26.49
C MET A 37 1.21 19.33 -26.80
N GLN A 38 2.14 19.99 -27.51
CA GLN A 38 3.49 19.48 -27.80
C GLN A 38 4.54 19.91 -26.79
N LYS A 39 4.25 20.93 -25.97
CA LYS A 39 4.95 21.07 -24.70
C LYS A 39 4.68 19.77 -23.95
N PRO A 40 5.70 19.13 -23.33
CA PRO A 40 5.40 18.24 -22.24
C PRO A 40 4.43 19.03 -21.36
N GLN A 41 3.25 18.48 -21.10
CA GLN A 41 2.62 18.88 -19.85
C GLN A 41 3.76 18.66 -18.85
N GLU A 42 4.25 19.73 -18.24
CA GLU A 42 4.60 19.62 -16.84
C GLU A 42 3.31 19.06 -16.26
N SER A 43 3.21 17.72 -16.24
CA SER A 43 2.65 17.08 -15.08
C SER A 43 3.26 17.89 -13.96
N GLU A 44 2.42 18.44 -13.10
CA GLU A 44 2.78 18.43 -11.70
C GLU A 44 3.29 17.00 -11.49
N GLU A 45 4.60 16.81 -11.64
CA GLU A 45 5.31 15.76 -10.97
C GLU A 45 4.94 16.11 -9.54
N GLU A 46 3.81 15.54 -9.07
CA GLU A 46 3.73 15.07 -7.71
C GLU A 46 5.11 14.48 -7.51
N GLU A 47 5.95 15.15 -6.71
CA GLU A 47 7.21 14.58 -6.28
C GLU A 47 6.79 13.19 -5.80
N ILE A 48 7.09 12.16 -6.60
CA ILE A 48 6.86 10.79 -6.21
C ILE A 48 7.86 10.64 -5.08
N ASP A 49 7.42 10.99 -3.88
CA ASP A 49 8.16 10.84 -2.66
C ASP A 49 8.22 9.33 -2.50
N ASP A 50 9.28 8.77 -3.06
CA ASP A 50 9.61 7.36 -2.98
C ASP A 50 9.32 6.91 -1.55
N PHE A 51 8.35 5.98 -1.39
CA PHE A 51 7.91 5.59 -0.07
C PHE A 51 9.07 5.02 0.76
N TYR A 52 10.16 4.54 0.12
CA TYR A 52 11.40 4.19 0.83
C TYR A 52 12.02 5.40 1.53
N ALA A 53 12.08 6.56 0.86
CA ALA A 53 12.54 7.81 1.45
C ALA A 53 11.61 8.29 2.56
N PHE A 54 10.29 8.26 2.35
CA PHE A 54 9.28 8.62 3.36
C PHE A 54 9.39 7.76 4.62
N LEU A 55 9.55 6.45 4.45
CA LEU A 55 9.76 5.51 5.54
C LEU A 55 11.18 5.56 6.11
N GLY A 56 12.11 6.29 5.48
CA GLY A 56 13.52 6.35 5.82
C GLY A 56 14.16 4.96 5.88
N ILE A 57 13.94 4.15 4.86
CA ILE A 57 14.50 2.80 4.67
C ILE A 57 15.26 2.73 3.35
N LYS A 58 16.03 1.65 3.16
CA LYS A 58 16.73 1.41 1.90
C LYS A 58 15.90 0.49 1.03
N GLU A 59 15.73 0.85 -0.24
CA GLU A 59 15.08 0.00 -1.24
C GLU A 59 15.68 -1.41 -1.28
N GLU A 60 17.02 -1.52 -1.23
CA GLU A 60 17.75 -2.79 -1.25
C GLU A 60 17.28 -3.81 -0.21
N ASP A 61 16.84 -3.34 0.97
CA ASP A 61 16.40 -4.19 2.08
C ASP A 61 14.97 -4.74 1.85
N TYR A 62 14.20 -4.14 0.93
CA TYR A 62 12.76 -4.39 0.73
C TYR A 62 12.39 -4.79 -0.70
N GLN A 63 13.26 -4.59 -1.69
CA GLN A 63 13.01 -4.90 -3.11
C GLN A 63 12.61 -6.37 -3.37
N ASP A 64 13.07 -7.30 -2.53
CA ASP A 64 12.78 -8.73 -2.63
C ASP A 64 11.44 -9.12 -1.98
N LEU A 65 10.70 -8.16 -1.42
CA LEU A 65 9.39 -8.43 -0.86
C LEU A 65 8.38 -8.67 -1.99
N PRO A 66 7.31 -9.45 -1.72
CA PRO A 66 6.23 -9.64 -2.68
C PRO A 66 5.65 -8.29 -3.13
N GLY A 67 5.43 -8.09 -4.44
CA GLY A 67 4.94 -6.80 -4.96
C GLY A 67 3.70 -6.27 -4.24
N GLY A 68 2.73 -7.15 -3.93
CA GLY A 68 1.54 -6.75 -3.19
C GLY A 68 1.80 -6.21 -1.78
N VAL A 69 2.94 -6.55 -1.15
CA VAL A 69 3.41 -5.99 0.13
C VAL A 69 3.93 -4.57 -0.11
N LEU A 70 4.71 -4.35 -1.16
CA LEU A 70 5.22 -3.03 -1.54
C LEU A 70 4.06 -2.09 -1.89
N ASP A 71 3.11 -2.53 -2.72
CA ASP A 71 1.90 -1.78 -3.07
C ASP A 71 1.10 -1.37 -1.81
N ALA A 72 1.07 -2.23 -0.79
CA ALA A 72 0.37 -1.95 0.45
C ALA A 72 1.14 -0.98 1.36
N LEU A 73 2.48 -0.99 1.32
CA LEU A 73 3.31 -0.01 2.03
C LEU A 73 3.19 1.37 1.39
N GLU A 74 3.27 1.45 0.06
CA GLU A 74 3.10 2.68 -0.71
C GLU A 74 1.73 3.31 -0.42
N ALA A 75 0.64 2.55 -0.59
CA ALA A 75 -0.70 3.04 -0.27
C ALA A 75 -0.88 3.51 1.19
N ALA A 76 -0.17 2.89 2.14
CA ALA A 76 -0.20 3.34 3.53
C ALA A 76 0.50 4.70 3.70
N CYS A 77 1.60 4.91 2.99
CA CYS A 77 2.37 6.16 2.98
C CYS A 77 1.59 7.28 2.31
N ASP A 78 0.99 7.03 1.14
CA ASP A 78 0.17 8.01 0.42
C ASP A 78 -0.96 8.54 1.30
N LEU A 79 -1.66 7.64 1.99
CA LEU A 79 -2.73 8.03 2.92
C LEU A 79 -2.19 8.78 4.13
N GLU A 80 -1.02 8.41 4.67
CA GLU A 80 -0.41 9.14 5.77
C GLU A 80 -0.04 10.57 5.35
N GLN A 81 0.55 10.75 4.17
CA GLN A 81 0.93 12.05 3.62
C GLN A 81 -0.30 12.91 3.34
N PHE A 82 -1.34 12.33 2.75
CA PHE A 82 -2.61 13.01 2.46
C PHE A 82 -3.23 13.66 3.69
N TYR A 83 -3.10 13.02 4.87
CA TYR A 83 -3.64 13.52 6.13
C TYR A 83 -2.62 14.29 7.00
N SER A 84 -1.39 14.49 6.53
CA SER A 84 -0.29 15.01 7.36
C SER A 84 -0.50 16.43 7.91
N GLU A 85 -1.34 17.24 7.26
CA GLU A 85 -1.65 18.61 7.69
C GLU A 85 -2.88 18.71 8.61
N ASP A 86 -3.64 17.62 8.78
CA ASP A 86 -4.85 17.59 9.60
C ASP A 86 -4.54 16.96 10.98
N PRO A 87 -4.50 17.77 12.07
CA PRO A 87 -4.22 17.27 13.41
C PRO A 87 -5.31 16.38 13.99
N GLU A 88 -6.53 16.41 13.43
CA GLU A 88 -7.68 15.61 13.87
C GLU A 88 -8.00 14.46 12.90
N ALA A 89 -7.13 14.21 11.91
CA ALA A 89 -7.33 13.14 10.95
C ALA A 89 -7.35 11.76 11.61
N ASP A 90 -8.16 10.88 11.02
CA ASP A 90 -8.21 9.47 11.37
C ASP A 90 -7.29 8.65 10.44
N PHE A 91 -6.26 8.06 11.03
CA PHE A 91 -5.25 7.27 10.31
C PHE A 91 -5.61 5.78 10.20
N SER A 92 -6.87 5.42 10.44
CA SER A 92 -7.38 4.05 10.30
C SER A 92 -7.09 3.44 8.93
N ALA A 93 -7.21 4.22 7.86
CA ALA A 93 -6.92 3.75 6.50
C ALA A 93 -5.44 3.38 6.31
N SER A 94 -4.51 4.21 6.77
CA SER A 94 -3.07 3.90 6.73
C SER A 94 -2.74 2.63 7.55
N ILE A 95 -3.34 2.48 8.73
CA ILE A 95 -3.19 1.24 9.55
C ILE A 95 -3.68 0.00 8.79
N LEU A 96 -4.82 0.09 8.10
CA LEU A 96 -5.36 -1.04 7.33
C LEU A 96 -4.36 -1.49 6.26
N PHE A 97 -3.70 -0.55 5.57
CA PHE A 97 -2.72 -0.86 4.54
C PHE A 97 -1.40 -1.40 5.11
N TYR A 98 -0.88 -0.84 6.21
CA TYR A 98 0.26 -1.43 6.91
C TYR A 98 -0.04 -2.86 7.42
N CYS A 99 -1.25 -3.09 7.94
CA CYS A 99 -1.70 -4.41 8.36
C CYS A 99 -1.91 -5.37 7.17
N LYS A 100 -2.29 -4.85 6.00
CA LYS A 100 -2.39 -5.64 4.76
C LYS A 100 -1.01 -6.13 4.31
N ALA A 101 0.00 -5.26 4.32
CA ALA A 101 1.39 -5.62 4.05
C ALA A 101 1.87 -6.73 5.01
N LEU A 102 1.62 -6.56 6.32
CA LEU A 102 1.89 -7.56 7.35
C LEU A 102 1.19 -8.90 7.06
N LEU A 103 -0.10 -8.87 6.75
CA LEU A 103 -0.89 -10.07 6.49
C LEU A 103 -0.41 -10.82 5.24
N GLN A 104 0.00 -10.11 4.19
CA GLN A 104 0.58 -10.74 3.00
C GLN A 104 1.90 -11.42 3.32
N MET A 105 2.75 -10.82 4.15
CA MET A 105 3.97 -11.48 4.64
C MET A 105 3.65 -12.76 5.41
N LEU A 106 2.69 -12.71 6.33
CA LEU A 106 2.24 -13.90 7.09
C LEU A 106 1.73 -15.01 6.16
N ARG A 107 0.93 -14.65 5.16
CA ARG A 107 0.36 -15.60 4.18
C ARG A 107 1.44 -16.25 3.30
N ASN A 108 2.49 -15.52 2.98
CA ASN A 108 3.57 -16.04 2.12
C ASN A 108 4.56 -16.91 2.91
N TYR A 109 4.93 -16.49 4.12
CA TYR A 109 6.03 -17.10 4.87
C TYR A 109 5.57 -17.99 6.03
N HIS A 110 4.56 -17.57 6.80
CA HIS A 110 4.16 -18.29 8.02
C HIS A 110 3.00 -19.25 7.81
N TYR A 111 2.11 -18.99 6.84
CA TYR A 111 0.99 -19.88 6.54
C TYR A 111 1.40 -21.35 6.34
N PRO A 112 2.46 -21.68 5.58
CA PRO A 112 2.88 -23.09 5.43
C PRO A 112 3.31 -23.73 6.75
N ILE A 113 3.97 -22.98 7.65
CA ILE A 113 4.38 -23.46 8.97
C ILE A 113 3.15 -23.70 9.83
N TYR A 114 2.25 -22.72 9.91
CA TYR A 114 1.04 -22.79 10.72
C TYR A 114 0.13 -23.94 10.27
N LYS A 115 0.08 -24.21 8.97
CA LYS A 115 -0.70 -25.30 8.40
C LYS A 115 -0.05 -26.67 8.60
N ASN A 116 1.24 -26.81 8.31
CA ASN A 116 1.88 -28.12 8.18
C ASN A 116 2.67 -28.55 9.43
N VAL A 117 3.09 -27.61 10.26
CA VAL A 117 3.91 -27.88 11.47
C VAL A 117 3.05 -27.79 12.72
N LEU A 118 2.25 -26.72 12.81
CA LEU A 118 1.32 -26.54 13.95
C LEU A 118 -0.03 -27.23 13.72
N GLU A 119 -0.31 -27.69 12.50
CA GLU A 119 -1.53 -28.41 12.13
C GLU A 119 -2.82 -27.71 12.59
N LEU A 120 -2.86 -26.37 12.49
CA LEU A 120 -3.96 -25.58 13.03
C LEU A 120 -5.25 -25.74 12.21
N ASP A 121 -6.35 -25.99 12.92
CA ASP A 121 -7.68 -26.00 12.33
C ASP A 121 -8.04 -24.63 11.72
N GLY A 122 -8.69 -24.65 10.55
CA GLY A 122 -9.12 -23.44 9.84
C GLY A 122 -8.08 -22.78 8.93
N PHE A 123 -6.84 -23.29 8.89
CA PHE A 123 -5.80 -22.85 7.94
C PHE A 123 -5.93 -23.53 6.56
N THR A 124 -7.12 -23.51 5.96
CA THR A 124 -7.40 -24.21 4.69
C THR A 124 -7.01 -23.42 3.44
N ASN A 125 -7.19 -22.10 3.46
CA ASN A 125 -6.88 -21.18 2.36
C ASN A 125 -6.14 -19.95 2.89
N PRO A 126 -4.93 -19.63 2.40
CA PRO A 126 -4.19 -18.44 2.84
C PRO A 126 -4.96 -17.15 2.57
N ALA A 127 -5.75 -17.06 1.50
CA ALA A 127 -6.48 -15.84 1.13
C ALA A 127 -7.57 -15.44 2.14
N THR A 128 -8.04 -16.39 2.96
CA THR A 128 -9.08 -16.15 3.96
C THR A 128 -8.53 -16.00 5.37
N THR A 129 -7.21 -16.05 5.57
CA THR A 129 -6.63 -15.91 6.91
C THR A 129 -6.64 -14.45 7.38
N THR A 130 -6.73 -14.22 8.69
CA THR A 130 -6.61 -12.90 9.33
C THR A 130 -5.38 -12.84 10.23
N ILE A 131 -4.90 -11.64 10.56
CA ILE A 131 -3.77 -11.45 11.51
C ILE A 131 -4.08 -12.13 12.85
N GLN A 132 -5.33 -12.04 13.32
CA GLN A 132 -5.75 -12.66 14.57
C GLN A 132 -5.56 -14.19 14.57
N GLN A 133 -5.78 -14.86 13.44
CA GLN A 133 -5.54 -16.30 13.32
C GLN A 133 -4.05 -16.68 13.44
N TYR A 134 -3.13 -15.79 13.08
CA TYR A 134 -1.68 -16.00 13.32
C TYR A 134 -1.26 -15.64 14.75
N PHE A 135 -1.94 -14.65 15.35
CA PHE A 135 -1.66 -14.18 16.70
C PHE A 135 -2.08 -15.19 17.79
N LEU A 136 -3.33 -15.67 17.73
CA LEU A 136 -3.92 -16.49 18.81
C LEU A 136 -3.09 -17.74 19.17
N PRO A 137 -2.55 -18.51 18.21
CA PRO A 137 -1.71 -19.67 18.53
C PRO A 137 -0.46 -19.31 19.33
N LEU A 138 0.15 -18.14 19.07
CA LEU A 138 1.36 -17.69 19.76
C LEU A 138 1.11 -17.27 21.21
N MET A 139 -0.14 -17.11 21.63
CA MET A 139 -0.48 -16.89 23.03
C MET A 139 -0.20 -18.12 23.90
N GLN A 140 -0.11 -19.31 23.29
CA GLN A 140 0.26 -20.55 23.95
C GLN A 140 1.78 -20.74 23.90
N THR A 141 2.39 -20.92 25.05
CA THR A 141 3.85 -21.09 25.17
C THR A 141 4.32 -22.37 24.46
N GLU A 142 3.49 -23.41 24.46
CA GLU A 142 3.71 -24.69 23.79
C GLU A 142 3.86 -24.53 22.27
N THR A 143 3.12 -23.60 21.65
CA THR A 143 3.24 -23.29 20.22
C THR A 143 4.63 -22.77 19.89
N ILE A 144 5.13 -21.82 20.69
CA ILE A 144 6.47 -21.24 20.50
C ILE A 144 7.56 -22.30 20.70
N HIS A 145 7.41 -23.15 21.71
CA HIS A 145 8.32 -24.28 21.92
C HIS A 145 8.34 -25.22 20.71
N THR A 146 7.17 -25.59 20.20
CA THR A 146 7.05 -26.45 19.02
C THR A 146 7.76 -25.86 17.81
N LEU A 147 7.57 -24.56 17.54
CA LEU A 147 8.23 -23.88 16.43
C LEU A 147 9.76 -23.92 16.57
N VAL A 148 10.27 -23.61 17.76
CA VAL A 148 11.72 -23.59 18.04
C VAL A 148 12.31 -25.00 17.99
N ASP A 149 11.62 -26.01 18.52
CA ASP A 149 12.05 -27.41 18.48
C ASP A 149 12.11 -27.96 17.04
N GLN A 150 11.29 -27.40 16.14
CA GLN A 150 11.30 -27.68 14.71
C GLN A 150 12.31 -26.80 13.92
N ASN A 151 13.17 -26.06 14.62
CA ASN A 151 14.20 -25.16 14.10
C ASN A 151 13.66 -23.90 13.38
N PHE A 152 12.44 -23.47 13.67
CA PHE A 152 11.91 -22.19 13.17
C PHE A 152 12.25 -21.06 14.14
N GLY A 153 13.11 -20.14 13.70
CA GLY A 153 13.43 -18.91 14.42
C GLY A 153 14.00 -19.13 15.83
N THR A 154 13.82 -18.14 16.70
CA THR A 154 14.28 -18.17 18.10
C THR A 154 13.12 -17.87 19.05
N PRO A 155 13.20 -18.27 20.33
CA PRO A 155 12.17 -17.94 21.32
C PRO A 155 11.92 -16.43 21.39
N GLN A 156 12.99 -15.62 21.42
CA GLN A 156 12.88 -14.17 21.47
C GLN A 156 12.26 -13.60 20.19
N GLY A 157 12.64 -14.13 19.03
CA GLY A 157 12.07 -13.73 17.74
C GLY A 157 10.55 -13.96 17.70
N TRP A 158 10.08 -15.13 18.14
CA TRP A 158 8.65 -15.42 18.21
C TRP A 158 7.90 -14.57 19.25
N VAL A 159 8.54 -14.20 20.36
CA VAL A 159 7.97 -13.27 21.34
C VAL A 159 7.81 -11.87 20.74
N CYS A 160 8.83 -11.36 20.04
CA CYS A 160 8.73 -10.08 19.33
C CYS A 160 7.64 -10.13 18.25
N HIS A 161 7.59 -11.22 17.48
CA HIS A 161 6.58 -11.42 16.44
C HIS A 161 5.17 -11.46 17.02
N LYS A 162 4.95 -12.18 18.13
CA LYS A 162 3.68 -12.18 18.86
C LYS A 162 3.25 -10.77 19.27
N ASN A 163 4.17 -9.97 19.80
CA ASN A 163 3.89 -8.60 20.22
C ASN A 163 3.51 -7.71 19.02
N LEU A 164 4.20 -7.83 17.88
CA LEU A 164 3.83 -7.16 16.63
C LEU A 164 2.39 -7.51 16.21
N LEU A 165 2.05 -8.80 16.18
CA LEU A 165 0.70 -9.25 15.78
C LEU A 165 -0.38 -8.81 16.76
N GLN A 166 -0.05 -8.75 18.06
CA GLN A 166 -0.94 -8.24 19.09
C GLN A 166 -1.26 -6.75 18.85
N GLN A 167 -0.23 -5.93 18.61
CA GLN A 167 -0.41 -4.50 18.34
C GLN A 167 -1.23 -4.28 17.06
N ALA A 168 -0.93 -5.02 15.98
CA ALA A 168 -1.71 -4.97 14.75
C ALA A 168 -3.18 -5.34 15.00
N SER A 169 -3.45 -6.39 15.79
CA SER A 169 -4.83 -6.81 16.10
C SER A 169 -5.59 -5.75 16.92
N ILE A 170 -4.92 -5.07 17.86
CA ILE A 170 -5.51 -3.99 18.65
C ILE A 170 -5.85 -2.80 17.74
N LEU A 171 -4.92 -2.40 16.87
CA LEU A 171 -5.12 -1.26 15.97
C LEU A 171 -6.19 -1.54 14.91
N LEU A 172 -6.27 -2.77 14.40
CA LEU A 172 -7.37 -3.17 13.52
C LEU A 172 -8.72 -3.10 14.22
N SER A 173 -8.80 -3.55 15.48
CA SER A 173 -10.03 -3.44 16.26
C SER A 173 -10.39 -1.98 16.54
N ARG A 174 -9.41 -1.12 16.82
CA ARG A 174 -9.65 0.32 16.98
C ARG A 174 -10.11 0.96 15.68
N ALA A 175 -9.44 0.69 14.56
CA ALA A 175 -9.83 1.22 13.25
C ALA A 175 -11.26 0.80 12.81
N GLU A 176 -11.80 -0.29 13.37
CA GLU A 176 -13.19 -0.70 13.11
C GLU A 176 -14.22 0.07 13.96
N TYR A 177 -13.86 0.46 15.18
CA TYR A 177 -14.82 0.94 16.19
C TYR A 177 -14.54 2.35 16.73
N ASP A 178 -13.39 2.94 16.41
CA ASP A 178 -12.87 4.19 16.96
C ASP A 178 -11.88 4.85 15.98
N PHE A 179 -11.27 5.97 16.38
CA PHE A 179 -10.24 6.66 15.59
C PHE A 179 -8.81 6.23 15.93
N ILE A 180 -7.93 6.29 14.93
CA ILE A 180 -6.49 6.13 15.08
C ILE A 180 -5.81 7.48 15.00
N ARG A 181 -5.08 7.84 16.05
CA ARG A 181 -4.28 9.07 16.09
C ARG A 181 -2.96 8.88 15.35
N TYR A 182 -2.35 10.00 14.97
CA TYR A 182 -1.03 9.99 14.36
C TYR A 182 0.03 9.31 15.24
N GLU A 183 -0.01 9.48 16.57
CA GLU A 183 0.96 8.84 17.46
C GLU A 183 0.83 7.31 17.51
N ASP A 184 -0.41 6.81 17.42
CA ASP A 184 -0.68 5.37 17.32
C ASP A 184 -0.12 4.81 16.00
N LEU A 185 -0.32 5.53 14.90
CA LEU A 185 0.25 5.21 13.59
C LEU A 185 1.78 5.19 13.64
N GLN A 186 2.42 6.24 14.15
CA GLN A 186 3.88 6.33 14.24
C GLN A 186 4.46 5.21 15.12
N SER A 187 3.81 4.89 16.24
CA SER A 187 4.24 3.81 17.13
C SER A 187 4.21 2.45 16.41
N PHE A 188 3.14 2.19 15.65
CA PHE A 188 3.04 0.97 14.85
C PHE A 188 4.04 0.93 13.70
N LYS A 189 4.19 2.04 12.98
CA LYS A 189 5.15 2.18 11.87
C LYS A 189 6.58 1.97 12.33
N ASN A 190 6.96 2.50 13.49
CA ASN A 190 8.27 2.27 14.10
C ASN A 190 8.50 0.77 14.33
N LEU A 191 7.54 0.08 14.95
CA LEU A 191 7.65 -1.35 15.23
C LEU A 191 7.66 -2.21 13.95
N LEU A 192 6.84 -1.86 12.96
CA LEU A 192 6.73 -2.60 11.70
C LEU A 192 7.96 -2.42 10.80
N ILE A 193 8.45 -1.18 10.68
CA ILE A 193 9.45 -0.77 9.70
C ILE A 193 10.82 -0.57 10.35
N LYS A 194 10.95 0.36 11.30
CA LYS A 194 12.25 0.73 11.89
C LYS A 194 12.86 -0.39 12.74
N GLU A 195 12.03 -1.09 13.49
CA GLU A 195 12.43 -2.29 14.26
C GLU A 195 12.46 -3.56 13.39
N LYS A 196 12.25 -3.42 12.08
CA LYS A 196 12.27 -4.52 11.09
C LYS A 196 11.25 -5.63 11.36
N GLY A 197 10.16 -5.35 12.08
CA GLY A 197 9.13 -6.35 12.39
C GLY A 197 8.56 -7.03 11.14
N LEU A 198 8.40 -6.30 10.03
CA LEU A 198 7.95 -6.85 8.75
C LEU A 198 8.98 -7.84 8.16
N LEU A 199 10.27 -7.48 8.17
CA LEU A 199 11.35 -8.29 7.58
C LEU A 199 11.65 -9.54 8.43
N GLN A 200 11.54 -9.43 9.76
CA GLN A 200 11.74 -10.54 10.69
C GLN A 200 10.82 -11.73 10.41
N ILE A 201 9.67 -11.53 9.74
CA ILE A 201 8.77 -12.62 9.34
C ILE A 201 9.49 -13.63 8.44
N LYS A 202 10.34 -13.16 7.52
CA LYS A 202 11.17 -14.00 6.64
C LYS A 202 12.36 -14.62 7.38
N GLU A 203 12.76 -14.07 8.52
CA GLU A 203 13.89 -14.61 9.31
C GLU A 203 13.46 -15.71 10.29
N LEU A 204 12.16 -15.86 10.53
CA LEU A 204 11.58 -16.86 11.44
C LEU A 204 11.25 -18.20 10.75
N ILE A 205 11.51 -18.32 9.45
CA ILE A 205 11.32 -19.55 8.64
C ILE A 205 12.61 -20.36 8.53
#